data_AF-A0A951AA09-F1
#
_entry.id   AF-A0A951AA09-F1
#
_cell.length_a   1.000
_cell.length_b   1.000
_cell.length_c   1.000
_cell.angle_alpha   90.00
_cell.angle_beta   90.00
_cell.angle_gamma   90.00
#
_symmetry.space_group_name_H-M   'P 1'
#
loop_
_entity.id
_entity.type
_entity.pdbx_description
1 polymer ?
#
loop_
_entity_poly.entity_id
_entity_poly.type
_entity_poly.pdbx_seq_one_letter_code
_entity_poly.pdbx_strand_id
1 'polypeptide(L)' 'MREQSALSWHRWMKKAQIGRSLRRLEDARFLSGQGRYVDGIDLPGQLHGVVLRSPRGHAVIEGIDIA' A
#
# COMPACT_ATOMS: atom_id res chain seq x y z
N MET A 1 -34.45 29.41 35.20
CA MET A 1 -33.96 29.79 33.85
C MET A 1 -32.47 29.55 33.80
N ARG A 2 -32.04 28.64 32.90
CA ARG A 2 -30.64 28.26 32.56
C ARG A 2 -29.90 27.30 33.50
N GLU A 3 -30.35 26.05 33.49
CA GLU A 3 -29.48 24.87 33.59
C GLU A 3 -29.38 24.21 32.22
N GLN A 4 -28.23 23.57 31.92
CA GLN A 4 -27.89 22.75 30.74
C GLN A 4 -27.00 23.43 29.68
N SER A 5 -25.69 23.56 29.97
CA SER A 5 -24.67 23.86 28.94
C SER A 5 -23.40 23.00 29.05
N ALA A 6 -23.36 21.97 29.91
CA ALA A 6 -22.14 21.18 30.14
C ALA A 6 -22.18 19.74 29.60
N LEU A 7 -23.33 19.21 29.17
CA LEU A 7 -23.46 17.79 28.80
C LEU A 7 -23.37 17.49 27.29
N SER A 8 -23.11 18.49 26.44
CA SER A 8 -23.07 18.29 24.98
C SER A 8 -21.71 17.84 24.42
N TRP A 9 -20.63 17.95 25.19
CA TRP A 9 -19.27 17.78 24.66
C TRP A 9 -18.83 16.31 24.57
N HIS A 10 -19.26 15.46 25.51
CA HIS A 10 -18.85 14.05 25.57
C HIS A 10 -19.51 13.17 24.51
N ARG A 11 -20.69 13.56 23.99
CA ARG A 11 -21.39 12.83 22.93
C ARG A 11 -20.71 12.95 21.56
N TRP A 12 -19.93 14.00 21.37
CA TRP A 12 -19.22 14.29 20.12
C TRP A 12 -17.77 13.75 20.09
N MET A 13 -17.16 13.49 21.25
CA MET A 13 -15.79 12.98 21.33
C MET A 13 -15.73 11.46 21.51
N LYS A 14 -15.46 10.79 20.38
CA LYS A 14 -14.90 9.43 20.21
C LYS A 14 -15.77 8.25 20.66
N LYS A 15 -16.39 7.58 19.67
CA LYS A 15 -16.53 6.11 19.75
C LYS A 15 -15.11 5.53 19.93
N ALA A 16 -14.83 4.91 21.07
CA ALA A 16 -13.59 4.15 21.26
C ALA A 16 -13.52 3.05 20.18
N GLN A 17 -12.58 3.19 19.24
CA GLN A 17 -12.36 2.24 18.15
C GLN A 17 -11.38 1.13 18.52
N ILE A 18 -10.61 1.32 19.59
CA ILE A 18 -9.63 0.35 20.10
C ILE A 18 -10.40 -0.87 20.64
N GLY A 19 -10.00 -2.06 20.19
CA GLY A 19 -10.61 -3.33 20.59
C GLY A 19 -11.83 -3.77 19.77
N ARG A 20 -12.26 -2.98 18.77
CA ARG A 20 -13.36 -3.36 17.87
C ARG A 20 -12.82 -3.99 16.58
N SER A 21 -13.48 -5.05 16.12
CA SER A 21 -13.23 -5.63 14.79
C SER A 21 -13.94 -4.78 13.73
N LEU A 22 -13.24 -3.77 13.23
CA LEU A 22 -13.72 -2.91 12.15
C LEU A 22 -13.35 -3.51 10.80
N ARG A 23 -14.21 -3.28 9.80
CA ARG A 23 -13.87 -3.59 8.40
C ARG A 23 -12.72 -2.69 7.97
N ARG A 24 -11.77 -3.24 7.21
CA ARG A 24 -10.64 -2.46 6.71
C ARG A 24 -11.12 -1.53 5.60
N LEU A 25 -10.58 -0.33 5.57
CA LEU A 25 -10.95 0.66 4.55
C LEU A 25 -10.37 0.25 3.18
N GLU A 26 -9.21 -0.38 3.19
CA GLU A 26 -8.45 -0.77 2.01
C GLU A 26 -9.09 -1.94 1.25
N ASP A 27 -9.94 -2.76 1.92
CA ASP A 27 -10.64 -3.88 1.28
C ASP A 27 -11.45 -3.43 0.07
N ALA A 28 -12.06 -2.23 0.14
CA ALA A 28 -12.87 -1.70 -0.94
C ALA A 28 -12.10 -1.59 -2.26
N ARG A 29 -10.86 -1.06 -2.22
CA ARG A 29 -10.02 -0.91 -3.43
C ARG A 29 -9.35 -2.22 -3.85
N PHE A 30 -9.00 -3.10 -2.90
CA PHE A 30 -8.36 -4.37 -3.23
C PHE A 30 -9.33 -5.37 -3.86
N LEU A 31 -10.55 -5.48 -3.34
CA LEU A 31 -11.55 -6.43 -3.83
C LEU A 31 -12.18 -6.00 -5.16
N SER A 32 -12.10 -4.71 -5.52
CA SER A 32 -12.64 -4.17 -6.77
C SER A 32 -11.59 -4.00 -7.88
N GLY A 33 -10.36 -4.48 -7.66
CA GLY A 33 -9.26 -4.32 -8.62
C GLY A 33 -8.76 -2.88 -8.76
N GLN A 34 -9.21 -1.96 -7.90
CA GLN A 34 -8.78 -0.55 -7.88
C GLN A 34 -7.50 -0.34 -7.03
N GLY A 35 -6.81 -1.43 -6.68
CA GLY A 35 -5.51 -1.38 -6.05
C GLY A 35 -4.47 -0.82 -7.01
N ARG A 36 -3.73 0.21 -6.59
CA ARG A 36 -2.57 0.71 -7.33
C ARG A 36 -1.31 0.07 -6.76
N TYR A 37 -0.63 -0.70 -7.59
CA TYR A 37 0.66 -1.35 -7.31
C TYR A 37 1.70 -0.84 -8.30
N VAL A 38 2.99 -1.01 -7.98
CA VAL A 38 4.10 -0.46 -8.78
C VAL A 38 4.08 -1.00 -10.22
N ASP A 39 3.78 -2.28 -10.40
CA ASP A 39 3.70 -2.93 -11.72
C ASP A 39 2.52 -2.44 -12.58
N GLY A 40 1.51 -1.83 -11.96
CA GLY A 40 0.35 -1.24 -12.66
C GLY A 40 0.55 0.22 -13.06
N ILE A 41 1.75 0.77 -12.89
CA ILE A 41 2.10 2.12 -13.35
C ILE A 41 2.43 2.04 -14.85
N ASP A 42 1.74 2.86 -15.64
CA ASP A 42 1.96 2.99 -17.08
C ASP A 42 2.21 4.47 -17.41
N LEU A 43 3.45 4.78 -17.80
CA LEU A 43 3.90 6.13 -18.11
C LEU A 43 4.35 6.21 -19.59
N PRO A 44 4.05 7.31 -20.30
CA PRO A 44 4.56 7.52 -21.65
C PRO A 44 6.08 7.41 -21.70
N GLY A 45 6.59 6.49 -22.53
CA GLY A 45 8.03 6.28 -22.70
C GLY A 45 8.72 5.48 -21.58
N GLN A 46 7.98 4.78 -20.70
CA GLN A 46 8.61 3.92 -19.70
C GLN A 46 9.42 2.80 -20.38
N LEU A 47 10.60 2.52 -19.84
CA LEU A 47 11.47 1.43 -20.28
C LEU A 47 11.38 0.25 -19.32
N HIS A 48 11.61 -0.95 -19.84
CA HIS A 48 11.67 -2.18 -19.05
C HIS A 48 13.11 -2.66 -18.94
N GLY A 49 13.61 -2.80 -17.71
CA GLY A 49 14.91 -3.38 -17.42
C GLY A 49 14.81 -4.88 -17.16
N VAL A 50 15.79 -5.65 -17.64
CA VAL A 50 15.93 -7.08 -17.33
C VAL A 50 17.32 -7.35 -16.77
N VAL A 51 17.43 -8.35 -15.89
CA VAL A 51 18.70 -8.75 -15.29
C VAL A 51 18.99 -10.20 -15.66
N LEU A 52 20.05 -10.42 -16.43
CA LEU A 52 20.63 -11.74 -16.60
C LEU A 52 21.33 -12.15 -15.31
N ARG A 53 20.91 -13.27 -14.70
CA ARG A 53 21.49 -13.76 -13.44
C ARG A 53 22.39 -14.95 -13.69
N SER A 54 23.38 -15.11 -12.81
CA SER A 54 24.25 -16.29 -12.82
C SER A 54 23.44 -17.57 -12.60
N PRO A 55 23.60 -18.61 -13.42
CA PRO A 55 23.08 -19.94 -13.14
C PRO A 55 24.00 -20.73 -12.19
N ARG A 56 25.14 -20.16 -11.79
CA ARG A 56 26.14 -20.79 -10.91
C ARG A 56 26.14 -20.10 -9.54
N GLY A 57 26.12 -20.90 -8.46
CA GLY A 57 26.20 -20.38 -7.09
C GLY A 57 27.57 -19.81 -6.71
N HIS A 58 28.65 -20.29 -7.35
CA HIS A 58 30.00 -19.76 -7.20
C HIS A 58 30.79 -20.01 -8.50
N ALA A 59 31.25 -18.94 -9.15
CA ALA A 59 32.06 -18.99 -10.36
C ALA A 59 32.75 -17.63 -10.56
N VAL A 60 33.83 -17.62 -11.33
CA VAL A 60 34.45 -16.38 -11.86
C VAL A 60 33.75 -16.05 -13.18
N ILE A 61 33.46 -14.76 -13.41
CA ILE A 61 32.94 -14.28 -14.70
C ILE A 61 34.15 -13.91 -15.57
N GLU A 62 34.44 -14.72 -16.58
CA GLU A 62 35.60 -14.49 -17.48
C GLU A 62 35.29 -13.48 -18.60
N GLY A 63 34.02 -13.31 -18.95
CA GLY A 63 33.57 -12.37 -19.96
C GLY A 63 32.04 -12.35 -20.09
N ILE A 64 31.53 -11.28 -20.69
CA ILE A 64 30.13 -11.13 -21.08
C ILE A 64 30.12 -10.49 -22.47
N ASP A 65 29.48 -11.14 -23.43
CA ASP A 65 29.22 -10.55 -24.75
C ASP A 65 27.82 -9.94 -24.76
N ILE A 66 27.72 -8.69 -25.21
CA ILE A 66 26.50 -7.87 -25.22
C ILE A 66 26.25 -7.19 -26.57
N ALA A 67 27.04 -7.51 -27.60
CA ALA A 67 27.00 -6.89 -28.91
C ALA A 67 26.02 -7.58 -29.88
#